data_AF-A0A1I1GH08-F1
#
_entry.id   AF-A0A1I1GH08-F1
#
_cell.length_a   1.000
_cell.length_b   1.000
_cell.length_c   1.000
_cell.angle_alpha   90.00
_cell.angle_beta   90.00
_cell.angle_gamma   90.00
#
_symmetry.space_group_name_H-M   'P 1'
#
loop_
_entity.id
_entity.type
_entity.pdbx_description
1 polymer ?
#
loop_
_entity_poly.entity_id
_entity_poly.type
_entity_poly.pdbx_seq_one_letter_code
_entity_poly.pdbx_strand_id
1 'polypeptide(L)'
;MTRPPPDQKSSPSSLGSQSWFELAREVSQAAAGKGYGGHEEVYAAFAADRKLHIQSIRRALTALTGISKVAALDPGRAGRLRDLPVTVVNTIARWMEYDRRAAFEAMDRYEAGVIGTRQIDIEEREARKRNADFFAHITRYEGLYELDAFDTAFAHLLKDWRSEPAGPFDATGKGPFSRCFRHRQRDERCLLLVPGPFPQPRDWENERNSIMLQAQGAVSMGYRVLIVVPAANGIKSTLEGWLNTFGLTGDRIEILETELRQLPNEPEDAGAPAP
;
A
#
# COMPACT_ATOMS: atom_id res chain seq x y z
N MET A 1 -0.11 -14.48 62.35
CA MET A 1 -0.38 -14.92 60.97
C MET A 1 -0.17 -13.73 60.06
N THR A 2 1.01 -13.62 59.45
CA THR A 2 1.45 -12.50 58.61
C THR A 2 1.71 -13.04 57.22
N ARG A 3 0.99 -12.54 56.21
CA ARG A 3 1.19 -12.90 54.79
C ARG A 3 2.58 -12.44 54.33
N PRO A 4 3.33 -13.25 53.56
CA PRO A 4 4.54 -12.77 52.91
C PRO A 4 4.18 -11.87 51.71
N PRO A 5 5.06 -10.92 51.34
CA PRO A 5 4.84 -10.04 50.21
C PRO A 5 4.98 -10.80 48.87
N PRO A 6 4.33 -10.34 47.79
CA PRO A 6 4.49 -10.95 46.48
C PRO A 6 5.88 -10.68 45.90
N ASP A 7 6.54 -11.74 45.44
CA ASP A 7 7.84 -11.73 44.78
C ASP A 7 7.85 -10.83 43.54
N GLN A 8 8.51 -9.67 43.66
CA GLN A 8 9.03 -8.92 42.53
C GLN A 8 10.35 -9.56 42.06
N LYS A 9 10.28 -10.55 41.16
CA LYS A 9 11.42 -10.93 40.30
C LYS A 9 10.94 -11.49 38.96
N SER A 10 10.67 -10.60 38.02
CA SER A 10 10.75 -10.93 36.60
C SER A 10 12.05 -10.36 36.08
N SER A 11 13.13 -11.12 36.21
CA SER A 11 14.40 -10.84 35.54
C SER A 11 14.19 -10.85 34.02
N PRO A 12 14.79 -9.91 33.26
CA PRO A 12 14.70 -9.93 31.81
C PRO A 12 15.54 -11.09 31.30
N SER A 13 14.88 -12.08 30.70
CA SER A 13 15.53 -13.15 29.96
C SER A 13 16.20 -12.57 28.72
N SER A 14 17.47 -12.21 28.85
CA SER A 14 18.36 -11.74 27.78
C SER A 14 18.90 -12.93 26.96
N LEU A 15 18.01 -13.57 26.20
CA LEU A 15 18.36 -14.45 25.08
C LEU A 15 17.71 -13.84 23.83
N GLY A 16 18.55 -13.25 22.98
CA GLY A 16 18.25 -12.44 21.79
C GLY A 16 16.98 -12.80 21.02
N SER A 17 15.83 -12.29 21.47
CA SER A 17 14.61 -12.24 20.67
C SER A 17 14.86 -11.24 19.55
N GLN A 18 15.19 -11.72 18.37
CA GLN A 18 15.37 -10.89 17.18
C GLN A 18 14.10 -10.03 17.01
N SER A 19 14.27 -8.70 16.98
CA SER A 19 13.15 -7.78 16.80
C SER A 19 12.37 -8.15 15.54
N TRP A 20 11.04 -8.14 15.62
CA TRP A 20 10.19 -8.42 14.45
C TRP A 20 10.52 -7.47 13.28
N PHE A 21 11.01 -6.26 13.58
CA PHE A 21 11.40 -5.26 12.61
C PHE A 21 12.66 -5.68 11.82
N GLU A 22 13.69 -6.16 12.52
CA GLU A 22 14.91 -6.68 11.88
C GLU A 22 14.61 -7.93 11.07
N LEU A 23 13.78 -8.82 11.59
CA LEU A 23 13.25 -9.97 10.86
C LEU A 23 12.58 -9.55 9.55
N ALA A 24 11.67 -8.57 9.58
CA ALA A 24 10.99 -8.09 8.39
C ALA A 24 11.95 -7.46 7.38
N ARG A 25 12.93 -6.69 7.85
CA ARG A 25 13.93 -6.03 7.00
C ARG A 25 14.80 -7.05 6.26
N GLU A 26 15.30 -8.05 6.96
CA GLU A 26 16.11 -9.12 6.37
C GLU A 26 15.32 -9.92 5.34
N VAL A 27 14.08 -10.30 5.67
CA VAL A 27 13.21 -11.04 4.74
C VAL A 27 12.90 -10.19 3.50
N SER A 28 12.60 -8.90 3.68
CA SER A 28 12.33 -7.98 2.57
C SER A 28 13.54 -7.83 1.65
N GLN A 29 14.75 -7.76 2.20
CA GLN A 29 16.00 -7.69 1.43
C GLN A 29 16.29 -8.99 0.70
N ALA A 30 16.09 -10.15 1.34
CA ALA A 30 16.32 -11.45 0.73
C ALA A 30 15.30 -11.79 -0.37
N ALA A 31 14.07 -11.27 -0.24
CA ALA A 31 13.03 -11.39 -1.25
C ALA A 31 13.24 -10.41 -2.41
N ALA A 32 14.00 -9.33 -2.24
CA ALA A 32 14.19 -8.32 -3.27
C ALA A 32 14.75 -8.94 -4.56
N GLY A 33 14.02 -8.76 -5.67
CA GLY A 33 14.41 -9.26 -6.99
C GLY A 33 14.08 -10.73 -7.28
N LYS A 34 13.40 -11.45 -6.38
CA LYS A 34 13.13 -12.89 -6.55
C LYS A 34 11.82 -13.25 -7.27
N GLY A 35 10.95 -12.29 -7.60
CA GLY A 35 9.65 -12.58 -8.25
C GLY A 35 8.71 -13.43 -7.38
N TYR A 36 7.47 -13.71 -7.82
CA TYR A 36 6.43 -14.30 -6.95
C TYR A 36 6.77 -15.65 -6.34
N GLY A 37 7.18 -16.61 -7.18
CA GLY A 37 7.55 -17.94 -6.72
C GLY A 37 8.72 -17.88 -5.73
N GLY A 38 9.69 -17.01 -6.01
CA GLY A 38 10.86 -16.85 -5.16
C GLY A 38 10.58 -16.14 -3.83
N HIS A 39 9.57 -15.25 -3.74
CA HIS A 39 9.21 -14.59 -2.48
C HIS A 39 8.62 -15.58 -1.47
N GLU A 40 7.68 -16.43 -1.91
CA GLU A 40 7.05 -17.42 -1.03
C GLU A 40 8.06 -18.48 -0.57
N GLU A 41 8.98 -18.90 -1.44
CA GLU A 41 10.11 -19.76 -1.06
C GLU A 41 11.00 -19.10 0.00
N VAL A 42 11.33 -17.82 -0.18
CA VAL A 42 12.09 -17.05 0.82
C VAL A 42 11.32 -16.98 2.14
N TYR A 43 10.03 -16.66 2.12
CA TYR A 43 9.22 -16.59 3.34
C TYR A 43 9.13 -17.93 4.06
N ALA A 44 8.96 -19.03 3.30
CA ALA A 44 8.92 -20.38 3.83
C ALA A 44 10.26 -20.80 4.44
N ALA A 45 11.38 -20.48 3.77
CA ALA A 45 12.73 -20.75 4.28
C ALA A 45 12.98 -20.02 5.60
N PHE A 46 12.73 -18.71 5.65
CA PHE A 46 12.88 -17.92 6.88
C PHE A 46 11.94 -18.40 8.01
N ALA A 47 10.72 -18.81 7.67
CA ALA A 47 9.78 -19.36 8.64
C ALA A 47 10.30 -20.69 9.22
N ALA A 48 10.80 -21.59 8.37
CA ALA A 48 11.36 -22.87 8.78
C ALA A 48 12.62 -22.70 9.65
N ASP A 49 13.58 -21.90 9.21
CA ASP A 49 14.85 -21.66 9.92
C ASP A 49 14.62 -21.09 11.31
N ARG A 50 13.63 -20.20 11.45
CA ARG A 50 13.29 -19.53 12.71
C ARG A 50 12.22 -20.25 13.52
N LYS A 51 11.72 -21.40 13.05
CA LYS A 51 10.61 -22.15 13.66
C LYS A 51 9.37 -21.27 13.90
N LEU A 52 9.11 -20.35 12.97
CA LEU A 52 7.96 -19.46 12.99
C LEU A 52 6.90 -19.96 12.02
N HIS A 53 5.64 -19.58 12.27
CA HIS A 53 4.59 -19.73 11.28
C HIS A 53 4.79 -18.70 10.15
N ILE A 54 4.56 -19.09 8.89
CA ILE A 54 4.71 -18.19 7.73
C ILE A 54 3.88 -16.89 7.86
N GLN A 55 2.73 -16.98 8.52
CA GLN A 55 1.88 -15.80 8.79
C GLN A 55 2.54 -14.79 9.72
N SER A 56 3.47 -15.20 10.59
CA SER A 56 4.24 -14.28 11.42
C SER A 56 5.20 -13.44 10.57
N ILE A 57 5.85 -14.06 9.57
CA ILE A 57 6.69 -13.36 8.59
C ILE A 57 5.85 -12.36 7.80
N ARG A 58 4.71 -12.80 7.27
CA ARG A 58 3.79 -11.93 6.52
C ARG A 58 3.32 -10.73 7.35
N ARG A 59 2.93 -10.95 8.61
CA ARG A 59 2.52 -9.86 9.53
C ARG A 59 3.64 -8.87 9.82
N ALA A 60 4.88 -9.35 9.95
CA ALA A 60 6.04 -8.51 10.16
C ALA A 60 6.35 -7.65 8.91
N LEU A 61 6.24 -8.23 7.72
CA LEU A 61 6.36 -7.50 6.45
C LEU A 61 5.24 -6.45 6.28
N THR A 62 4.00 -6.79 6.62
CA THR A 62 2.89 -5.82 6.60
C THR A 62 3.16 -4.64 7.54
N ALA A 63 3.66 -4.91 8.75
CA ALA A 63 4.00 -3.86 9.70
C ALA A 63 5.16 -2.98 9.22
N LEU A 64 6.18 -3.58 8.57
CA LEU A 64 7.28 -2.84 7.96
C LEU A 64 6.78 -1.87 6.88
N THR A 65 5.89 -2.32 5.99
CA THR A 65 5.25 -1.44 4.98
C THR A 65 4.46 -0.31 5.64
N GLY A 66 3.72 -0.62 6.71
CA GLY A 66 3.00 0.39 7.50
C GLY A 66 3.91 1.47 8.08
N ILE A 67 5.06 1.08 8.64
CA ILE A 67 6.07 2.03 9.16
C ILE A 67 6.62 2.91 8.05
N SER A 68 6.91 2.37 6.86
CA SER A 68 7.39 3.17 5.73
C SER A 68 6.37 4.25 5.31
N LYS A 69 5.08 3.93 5.32
CA LYS A 69 4.01 4.91 5.09
C LYS A 69 4.02 6.02 6.15
N VAL A 70 4.21 5.66 7.43
CA VAL A 70 4.32 6.64 8.52
C VAL A 70 5.57 7.50 8.37
N ALA A 71 6.70 6.90 8.00
CA ALA A 71 8.00 7.57 7.91
C ALA A 71 8.01 8.71 6.88
N ALA A 72 7.23 8.57 5.80
CA ALA A 72 7.06 9.62 4.80
C ALA A 72 6.36 10.87 5.37
N LEU A 73 5.53 10.71 6.41
CA LEU A 73 4.72 11.78 6.99
C LEU A 73 5.32 12.32 8.30
N ASP A 74 5.79 11.42 9.15
CA ASP A 74 6.32 11.70 10.49
C ASP A 74 7.41 10.67 10.83
N PRO A 75 8.69 10.98 10.49
CA PRO A 75 9.82 10.10 10.76
C PRO A 75 9.99 9.77 12.25
N GLY A 76 9.64 10.71 13.14
CA GLY A 76 9.76 10.55 14.59
C GLY A 76 8.81 9.47 15.09
N ARG A 77 7.53 9.55 14.70
CA ARG A 77 6.54 8.51 15.01
C ARG A 77 6.87 7.17 14.38
N ALA A 78 7.38 7.16 13.15
CA ALA A 78 7.80 5.94 12.49
C ALA A 78 8.94 5.22 13.25
N GLY A 79 9.85 5.97 13.87
CA GLY A 79 10.88 5.43 14.75
C GLY A 79 10.27 4.67 15.93
N ARG A 80 9.34 5.31 16.65
CA ARG A 80 8.71 4.72 17.84
C ARG A 80 7.85 3.49 17.53
N LEU A 81 7.20 3.44 16.37
CA LEU A 81 6.44 2.25 15.93
C LEU A 81 7.30 0.99 15.81
N ARG A 82 8.61 1.11 15.59
CA ARG A 82 9.53 -0.06 15.46
C ARG A 82 9.64 -0.86 16.76
N ASP A 83 9.46 -0.19 17.88
CA ASP A 83 9.60 -0.77 19.22
C ASP A 83 8.29 -1.36 19.75
N LEU A 84 7.17 -1.07 19.08
CA LEU A 84 5.86 -1.60 19.47
C LEU A 84 5.67 -3.04 18.97
N PRO A 85 4.77 -3.84 19.60
CA PRO A 85 4.42 -5.15 19.09
C PRO A 85 3.84 -5.09 17.67
N VAL A 86 4.23 -6.05 16.81
CA VAL A 86 3.80 -6.14 15.40
C VAL A 86 2.28 -6.04 15.20
N THR A 87 1.48 -6.54 16.16
CA THR A 87 0.02 -6.46 16.11
C THR A 87 -0.48 -5.03 16.25
N VAL A 88 0.11 -4.26 17.18
CA VAL A 88 -0.23 -2.85 17.41
C VAL A 88 0.13 -2.04 16.18
N VAL A 89 1.34 -2.23 15.64
CA VAL A 89 1.81 -1.52 14.44
C VAL A 89 0.87 -1.76 13.27
N ASN A 90 0.47 -3.02 13.02
CA ASN A 90 -0.47 -3.34 11.95
C ASN A 90 -1.84 -2.68 12.16
N THR A 91 -2.35 -2.65 13.40
CA THR A 91 -3.63 -2.00 13.70
C THR A 91 -3.54 -0.48 13.51
N ILE A 92 -2.48 0.17 14.00
CA ILE A 92 -2.26 1.61 13.80
C ILE A 92 -2.09 1.94 12.32
N ALA A 93 -1.26 1.20 11.59
CA ALA A 93 -1.03 1.43 10.16
C ALA A 93 -2.31 1.35 9.33
N ARG A 94 -3.20 0.40 9.65
CA ARG A 94 -4.52 0.28 9.02
C ARG A 94 -5.45 1.42 9.43
N TRP A 95 -5.47 1.81 10.70
CA TRP A 95 -6.31 2.91 11.20
C TRP A 95 -5.95 4.24 10.54
N MET A 96 -4.65 4.46 10.27
CA MET A 96 -4.17 5.67 9.60
C MET A 96 -4.74 5.90 8.19
N GLU A 97 -5.27 4.87 7.53
CA GLU A 97 -5.84 4.99 6.18
C GLU A 97 -7.12 5.84 6.16
N TYR A 98 -7.78 6.02 7.30
CA TYR A 98 -9.08 6.72 7.38
C TYR A 98 -9.21 7.66 8.57
N ASP A 99 -8.47 7.47 9.66
CA ASP A 99 -8.47 8.37 10.80
C ASP A 99 -7.08 8.47 11.43
N ARG A 100 -6.22 9.21 10.74
CA ARG A 100 -4.82 9.41 11.11
C ARG A 100 -4.67 10.02 12.51
N ARG A 101 -5.53 10.99 12.86
CA ARG A 101 -5.41 11.70 14.13
C ARG A 101 -5.69 10.75 15.29
N ALA A 102 -6.81 10.02 15.24
CA ALA A 102 -7.15 9.07 16.29
C ALA A 102 -6.15 7.90 16.36
N ALA A 103 -5.62 7.45 15.22
CA ALA A 103 -4.57 6.42 15.20
C ALA A 103 -3.31 6.87 15.96
N PHE A 104 -2.84 8.11 15.75
CA PHE A 104 -1.69 8.62 16.49
C PHE A 104 -1.99 8.89 17.97
N GLU A 105 -3.16 9.39 18.31
CA GLU A 105 -3.58 9.54 19.71
C GLU A 105 -3.66 8.17 20.43
N ALA A 106 -4.10 7.12 19.74
CA ALA A 106 -4.10 5.75 20.27
C ALA A 106 -2.68 5.22 20.45
N MET A 107 -1.77 5.48 19.52
CA MET A 107 -0.35 5.14 19.64
C MET A 107 0.27 5.81 20.87
N ASP A 108 0.07 7.11 21.06
CA ASP A 108 0.62 7.85 22.20
C ASP A 108 0.06 7.31 23.53
N ARG A 109 -1.24 6.98 23.60
CA ARG A 109 -1.86 6.35 24.78
C ARG A 109 -1.33 4.94 25.07
N TYR A 110 -0.99 4.17 24.05
CA TYR A 110 -0.41 2.84 24.20
C TYR A 110 1.01 2.90 24.74
N GLU A 111 1.84 3.79 24.19
CA GLU A 111 3.20 4.03 24.69
C GLU A 111 3.19 4.48 26.15
N ALA A 112 2.22 5.31 26.54
CA ALA A 112 2.01 5.72 27.92
C ALA A 112 1.46 4.60 28.84
N GLY A 113 1.16 3.42 28.30
CA GLY A 113 0.58 2.29 29.06
C GLY A 113 -0.87 2.49 29.49
N VAL A 114 -1.57 3.49 28.95
CA VAL A 114 -2.96 3.82 29.29
C VAL A 114 -3.92 2.81 28.69
N ILE A 115 -3.62 2.31 27.49
CA ILE A 115 -4.41 1.30 26.78
C ILE A 115 -3.56 0.10 26.42
N GLY A 116 -4.14 -1.10 26.51
CA GLY A 116 -3.50 -2.34 26.06
C GLY A 116 -3.80 -2.67 24.59
N THR A 117 -3.13 -3.69 24.05
CA THR A 117 -3.26 -4.12 22.64
C THR A 117 -4.71 -4.41 22.25
N ARG A 118 -5.47 -5.07 23.12
CA ARG A 118 -6.88 -5.39 22.89
C ARG A 118 -7.75 -4.15 22.75
N GLN A 119 -7.44 -3.09 23.51
CA GLN A 119 -8.21 -1.85 23.50
C GLN A 119 -7.98 -1.08 22.18
N ILE A 120 -6.74 -1.04 21.68
CA ILE A 120 -6.46 -0.50 20.34
C ILE A 120 -7.30 -1.21 19.28
N ASP A 121 -7.34 -2.54 19.29
CA ASP A 121 -8.12 -3.30 18.31
C ASP A 121 -9.63 -3.02 18.39
N ILE A 122 -10.16 -2.75 19.59
CA ILE A 122 -11.57 -2.39 19.78
C ILE A 122 -11.83 -1.00 19.20
N GLU A 123 -11.02 -0.01 19.59
CA GLU A 123 -11.20 1.37 19.15
C GLU A 123 -11.03 1.50 17.62
N GLU A 124 -10.08 0.77 17.04
CA GLU A 124 -9.88 0.74 15.59
C GLU A 124 -11.10 0.15 14.87
N ARG A 125 -11.70 -0.93 15.39
CA ARG A 125 -12.93 -1.51 14.83
C ARG A 125 -14.10 -0.56 14.94
N GLU A 126 -14.25 0.13 16.06
CA GLU A 126 -15.30 1.15 16.25
C GLU A 126 -15.11 2.31 15.29
N ALA A 127 -13.88 2.81 15.15
CA ALA A 127 -13.54 3.82 14.17
C ALA A 127 -13.84 3.34 12.75
N ARG A 128 -13.54 2.08 12.41
CA ARG A 128 -13.85 1.52 11.09
C ARG A 128 -15.35 1.43 10.85
N LYS A 129 -16.13 1.02 11.85
CA LYS A 129 -17.60 0.98 11.75
C LYS A 129 -18.18 2.37 11.49
N ARG A 130 -17.67 3.40 12.17
CA ARG A 130 -18.08 4.80 11.93
C ARG A 130 -17.73 5.31 10.53
N ASN A 131 -16.71 4.74 9.91
CA ASN A 131 -16.25 5.09 8.56
C ASN A 131 -16.58 4.01 7.52
N ALA A 132 -17.53 3.11 7.80
CA ALA A 132 -17.80 1.96 6.94
C ALA A 132 -18.30 2.38 5.56
N ASP A 133 -19.16 3.39 5.50
CA ASP A 133 -19.73 3.92 4.25
C ASP A 133 -18.65 4.62 3.42
N PHE A 134 -17.76 5.38 4.07
CA PHE A 134 -16.59 5.98 3.43
C PHE A 134 -15.68 4.91 2.81
N PHE A 135 -15.43 3.81 3.51
CA PHE A 135 -14.64 2.70 2.99
C PHE A 135 -15.31 1.97 1.83
N ALA A 136 -16.61 1.72 1.92
CA ALA A 136 -17.38 1.10 0.84
C ALA A 136 -17.36 1.99 -0.41
N HIS A 137 -17.50 3.30 -0.23
CA HIS A 137 -17.42 4.29 -1.29
C HIS A 137 -16.02 4.34 -1.92
N ILE A 138 -14.95 4.42 -1.12
CA ILE A 138 -13.56 4.40 -1.64
C ILE A 138 -13.26 3.11 -2.38
N THR A 139 -13.57 1.95 -1.81
CA THR A 139 -13.27 0.66 -2.44
C THR A 139 -14.01 0.53 -3.78
N ARG A 140 -15.26 0.99 -3.83
CA ARG A 140 -16.05 1.02 -5.07
C ARG A 140 -15.47 2.01 -6.08
N TYR A 141 -15.04 3.19 -5.62
CA TYR A 141 -14.41 4.21 -6.45
C TYR A 141 -13.10 3.71 -7.08
N GLU A 142 -12.23 3.09 -6.28
CA GLU A 142 -10.98 2.47 -6.73
C GLU A 142 -11.23 1.39 -7.79
N GLY A 143 -12.19 0.48 -7.53
CA GLY A 143 -12.53 -0.58 -8.46
C GLY A 143 -13.12 -0.07 -9.79
N LEU A 144 -13.95 0.98 -9.75
CA LEU A 144 -14.49 1.60 -10.97
C LEU A 144 -13.40 2.31 -11.77
N TYR A 145 -12.52 3.04 -11.09
CA TYR A 145 -11.40 3.71 -11.74
C TYR A 145 -10.46 2.71 -12.41
N GLU A 146 -10.15 1.59 -11.76
CA GLU A 146 -9.28 0.57 -12.35
C GLU A 146 -9.88 0.03 -13.66
N LEU A 147 -11.20 -0.20 -13.70
CA LEU A 147 -11.92 -0.61 -14.90
C LEU A 147 -11.85 0.46 -16.01
N ASP A 148 -12.08 1.73 -15.67
CA ASP A 148 -12.03 2.84 -16.63
C ASP A 148 -10.60 3.01 -17.19
N ALA A 149 -9.60 2.85 -16.34
CA ALA A 149 -8.20 2.88 -16.74
C ALA A 149 -7.84 1.72 -17.67
N PHE A 150 -8.36 0.51 -17.41
CA PHE A 150 -8.20 -0.62 -18.32
C PHE A 150 -8.85 -0.35 -19.67
N ASP A 151 -10.09 0.12 -19.70
CA ASP A 151 -10.81 0.41 -20.94
C ASP A 151 -10.04 1.44 -21.79
N THR A 152 -9.53 2.50 -21.15
CA THR A 152 -8.69 3.51 -21.81
C THR A 152 -7.39 2.92 -22.37
N ALA A 153 -6.69 2.09 -21.59
CA ALA A 153 -5.46 1.45 -22.04
C ALA A 153 -5.69 0.46 -23.20
N PHE A 154 -6.76 -0.33 -23.15
CA PHE A 154 -7.13 -1.25 -24.22
C PHE A 154 -7.50 -0.51 -25.51
N ALA A 155 -8.22 0.60 -25.41
CA ALA A 155 -8.53 1.44 -26.56
C ALA A 155 -7.25 2.01 -27.20
N HIS A 156 -6.30 2.46 -26.37
CA HIS A 156 -5.02 3.04 -26.82
C HIS A 156 -4.08 2.03 -27.49
N LEU A 157 -3.96 0.82 -26.92
CA LEU A 157 -3.05 -0.19 -27.44
C LEU A 157 -3.52 -0.81 -28.78
N LEU A 158 -4.78 -0.63 -29.19
CA LEU A 158 -5.36 -1.25 -30.39
C LEU A 158 -5.38 -2.80 -30.33
N LYS A 159 -5.88 -3.42 -31.40
CA LYS A 159 -6.05 -4.88 -31.52
C LYS A 159 -4.72 -5.65 -31.62
N ASP A 160 -3.60 -4.96 -31.77
CA ASP A 160 -2.29 -5.58 -31.96
C ASP A 160 -1.62 -6.04 -30.67
N TRP A 161 -2.21 -5.72 -29.53
CA TRP A 161 -1.69 -6.12 -28.23
C TRP A 161 -2.56 -7.21 -27.62
N ARG A 162 -1.95 -8.02 -26.76
CA ARG A 162 -2.64 -9.00 -25.93
C ARG A 162 -2.22 -8.77 -24.48
N SER A 163 -3.17 -8.87 -23.56
CA SER A 163 -2.84 -8.87 -22.14
C SER A 163 -2.12 -10.15 -21.77
N GLU A 164 -1.09 -10.03 -20.94
CA GLU A 164 -0.43 -11.15 -20.29
C GLU A 164 -0.93 -11.28 -18.85
N PRO A 165 -1.15 -12.51 -18.36
CA PRO A 165 -1.74 -12.76 -17.04
C PRO A 165 -0.82 -12.39 -15.87
N ALA A 166 0.46 -12.12 -16.11
CA ALA A 166 1.39 -11.61 -15.10
C ALA A 166 2.50 -10.79 -15.79
N GLY A 167 2.73 -9.56 -15.32
CA GLY A 167 3.93 -8.79 -15.65
C GLY A 167 5.15 -9.23 -14.82
N PRO A 168 6.37 -8.84 -15.20
CA PRO A 168 7.58 -9.10 -14.40
C PRO A 168 7.53 -8.47 -12.99
N PHE A 169 6.68 -7.46 -12.81
CA PHE A 169 6.45 -6.74 -11.56
C PHE A 169 5.22 -7.21 -10.80
N ASP A 170 4.45 -8.12 -11.41
CA ASP A 170 3.13 -8.50 -10.94
C ASP A 170 3.17 -9.82 -10.16
N ALA A 171 3.96 -9.81 -9.10
CA ALA A 171 4.05 -10.98 -8.25
C ALA A 171 2.72 -11.25 -7.53
N THR A 172 1.88 -10.24 -7.26
CA THR A 172 0.74 -10.37 -6.34
C THR A 172 -0.57 -9.77 -6.84
N GLY A 173 -0.67 -9.32 -8.10
CA GLY A 173 -1.78 -8.48 -8.57
C GLY A 173 -1.74 -7.06 -7.98
N LYS A 174 -0.65 -6.72 -7.27
CA LYS A 174 -0.46 -5.47 -6.50
C LYS A 174 0.92 -4.89 -6.70
N GLY A 175 1.57 -5.23 -7.82
CA GLY A 175 2.74 -4.50 -8.25
C GLY A 175 2.38 -3.04 -8.52
N PRO A 176 3.36 -2.14 -8.67
CA PRO A 176 3.06 -0.77 -9.08
C PRO A 176 2.25 -0.75 -10.39
N PHE A 177 2.40 -1.76 -11.24
CA PHE A 177 1.66 -1.90 -12.49
C PHE A 177 0.46 -2.86 -12.34
N SER A 178 -0.69 -2.45 -12.87
CA SER A 178 -1.94 -3.20 -12.84
C SER A 178 -2.00 -4.30 -13.90
N ARG A 179 -1.31 -4.13 -15.05
CA ARG A 179 -1.26 -5.15 -16.12
C ARG A 179 -0.01 -5.07 -17.00
N CYS A 180 0.30 -6.21 -17.64
CA CYS A 180 1.27 -6.33 -18.72
C CYS A 180 0.60 -6.68 -20.05
N PHE A 181 1.16 -6.15 -21.14
CA PHE A 181 0.73 -6.39 -22.50
C PHE A 181 1.93 -6.75 -23.37
N ARG A 182 1.70 -7.62 -24.35
CA ARG A 182 2.68 -7.96 -25.37
C ARG A 182 2.12 -7.68 -26.75
N HIS A 183 2.93 -7.08 -27.61
CA HIS A 183 2.58 -6.89 -29.00
C HIS A 183 2.51 -8.26 -29.70
N ARG A 184 1.49 -8.49 -30.53
CA ARG A 184 1.24 -9.81 -31.14
C ARG A 184 2.28 -10.20 -32.18
N GLN A 185 2.84 -9.22 -32.87
CA GLN A 185 3.78 -9.43 -33.98
C GLN A 185 5.21 -8.98 -33.69
N ARG A 186 5.42 -8.22 -32.61
CA ARG A 186 6.71 -7.62 -32.27
C ARG A 186 7.07 -8.09 -30.87
N ASP A 187 8.35 -8.23 -30.57
CA ASP A 187 8.78 -8.58 -29.20
C ASP A 187 8.78 -7.34 -28.27
N GLU A 188 7.72 -6.53 -28.38
CA GLU A 188 7.51 -5.33 -27.58
C GLU A 188 6.61 -5.66 -26.40
N ARG A 189 6.93 -5.07 -25.24
CA ARG A 189 6.17 -5.23 -24.01
C ARG A 189 5.75 -3.87 -23.48
N CYS A 190 4.53 -3.81 -22.97
CA CYS A 190 3.95 -2.61 -22.42
C CYS A 190 3.40 -2.89 -21.02
N LEU A 191 3.61 -1.97 -20.09
CA LEU A 191 3.10 -2.04 -18.73
C LEU A 191 2.11 -0.92 -18.49
N LEU A 192 1.02 -1.23 -17.82
CA LEU A 192 0.00 -0.27 -17.43
C LEU A 192 0.14 0.04 -15.94
N LEU A 193 0.38 1.32 -15.66
CA LEU A 193 0.42 1.92 -14.34
C LEU A 193 -0.89 2.68 -14.14
N VAL A 194 -1.68 2.30 -13.12
CA VAL A 194 -2.93 2.97 -12.75
C VAL A 194 -2.74 3.58 -11.37
N PRO A 195 -2.04 4.73 -11.26
CA PRO A 195 -1.86 5.39 -9.99
C PRO A 195 -3.21 5.95 -9.50
N GLY A 196 -3.44 5.94 -8.20
CA GLY A 196 -4.67 6.46 -7.61
C GLY A 196 -5.87 5.51 -7.75
N PRO A 197 -7.11 6.05 -7.72
CA PRO A 197 -7.45 7.47 -7.85
C PRO A 197 -7.31 8.18 -6.50
N PHE A 198 -6.36 9.12 -6.40
CA PHE A 198 -6.24 9.89 -5.16
C PHE A 198 -7.31 10.98 -5.11
N PRO A 199 -8.05 11.10 -3.99
CA PRO A 199 -9.17 12.03 -3.89
C PRO A 199 -8.73 13.50 -3.83
N GLN A 200 -7.49 13.79 -3.38
CA GLN A 200 -7.00 15.15 -3.24
C GLN A 200 -5.84 15.43 -4.23
N PRO A 201 -5.81 16.61 -4.88
CA PRO A 201 -4.71 16.99 -5.77
C PRO A 201 -3.31 16.94 -5.11
N ARG A 202 -3.23 17.27 -3.83
CA ARG A 202 -1.97 17.23 -3.07
C ARG A 202 -1.38 15.82 -2.95
N ASP A 203 -2.23 14.79 -2.90
CA ASP A 203 -1.76 13.41 -2.83
C ASP A 203 -1.07 13.00 -4.14
N TRP A 204 -1.56 13.50 -5.28
CA TRP A 204 -0.88 13.35 -6.56
C TRP A 204 0.51 13.99 -6.59
N GLU A 205 0.66 15.19 -6.01
CA GLU A 205 1.98 15.85 -5.91
C GLU A 205 2.94 15.05 -5.04
N ASN A 206 2.46 14.53 -3.91
CA ASN A 206 3.27 13.72 -2.98
C ASN A 206 3.73 12.41 -3.63
N GLU A 207 2.85 11.75 -4.40
CA GLU A 207 3.13 10.46 -5.03
C GLU A 207 3.82 10.59 -6.40
N ARG A 208 3.83 11.78 -7.00
CA ARG A 208 4.41 12.04 -8.34
C ARG A 208 5.77 11.39 -8.52
N ASN A 209 6.70 11.64 -7.61
CA ASN A 209 8.07 11.11 -7.74
C ASN A 209 8.09 9.58 -7.68
N SER A 210 7.27 8.96 -6.84
CA SER A 210 7.16 7.51 -6.72
C SER A 210 6.64 6.89 -8.02
N ILE A 211 5.53 7.41 -8.54
CA ILE A 211 4.90 6.99 -9.80
C ILE A 211 5.91 7.08 -10.95
N MET A 212 6.58 8.23 -11.08
CA MET A 212 7.48 8.47 -12.20
C MET A 212 8.77 7.65 -12.13
N LEU A 213 9.32 7.43 -10.94
CA LEU A 213 10.50 6.57 -10.75
C LEU A 213 10.17 5.10 -11.08
N GLN A 214 8.97 4.62 -10.73
CA GLN A 214 8.52 3.28 -11.11
C GLN A 214 8.43 3.14 -12.63
N ALA A 215 7.82 4.12 -13.31
CA ALA A 215 7.74 4.15 -14.77
C ALA A 215 9.13 4.16 -15.44
N GLN A 216 10.05 5.01 -14.96
CA GLN A 216 11.42 5.05 -15.48
C GLN A 216 12.19 3.74 -15.25
N GLY A 217 12.01 3.11 -14.09
CA GLY A 217 12.61 1.80 -13.80
C GLY A 217 12.16 0.74 -14.80
N ALA A 218 10.87 0.69 -15.11
CA ALA A 218 10.32 -0.21 -16.13
C ALA A 218 10.86 0.08 -17.53
N VAL A 219 10.95 1.36 -17.93
CA VAL A 219 11.53 1.73 -19.22
C VAL A 219 13.00 1.32 -19.34
N SER A 220 13.76 1.46 -18.25
CA SER A 220 15.16 1.03 -18.20
C SER A 220 15.32 -0.48 -18.39
N MET A 221 14.28 -1.26 -18.08
CA MET A 221 14.19 -2.70 -18.36
C MET A 221 13.66 -3.03 -19.76
N GLY A 222 13.46 -2.03 -20.62
CA GLY A 222 13.06 -2.20 -22.02
C GLY A 222 11.56 -2.16 -22.28
N TYR A 223 10.73 -1.84 -21.28
CA TYR A 223 9.28 -1.76 -21.43
C TYR A 223 8.83 -0.41 -21.98
N ARG A 224 7.71 -0.41 -22.73
CA ARG A 224 6.86 0.78 -22.88
C ARG A 224 5.95 0.88 -21.65
N VAL A 225 5.63 2.09 -21.21
CA VAL A 225 4.80 2.32 -20.03
C VAL A 225 3.63 3.23 -20.41
N LEU A 226 2.42 2.78 -20.09
CA LEU A 226 1.22 3.61 -20.10
C LEU A 226 0.87 3.95 -18.66
N ILE A 227 0.72 5.23 -18.37
CA ILE A 227 0.20 5.72 -17.10
C ILE A 227 -1.19 6.26 -17.38
N VAL A 228 -2.23 5.69 -16.78
CA VAL A 228 -3.59 6.22 -16.92
C VAL A 228 -3.94 6.99 -15.65
N VAL A 229 -4.35 8.24 -15.80
CA VAL A 229 -4.75 9.12 -14.69
C VAL A 229 -6.18 9.64 -14.91
N PRO A 230 -6.89 10.07 -13.85
CA PRO A 230 -8.18 10.72 -14.03
C PRO A 230 -8.06 12.00 -14.85
N ALA A 231 -9.04 12.26 -15.71
CA ALA A 231 -9.23 13.54 -16.40
C ALA A 231 -9.67 14.62 -15.38
N ALA A 232 -8.75 15.07 -14.53
CA ALA A 232 -9.03 16.05 -13.49
C ALA A 232 -7.78 16.87 -13.12
N ASN A 233 -8.02 18.13 -12.74
CA ASN A 233 -7.11 18.99 -11.95
C ASN A 233 -5.65 19.07 -12.45
N GLY A 234 -5.40 18.92 -13.76
CA GLY A 234 -4.05 19.05 -14.32
C GLY A 234 -3.06 17.95 -13.88
N ILE A 235 -3.56 16.77 -13.46
CA ILE A 235 -2.72 15.65 -13.03
C ILE A 235 -1.77 15.22 -14.16
N LYS A 236 -2.30 15.05 -15.38
CA LYS A 236 -1.50 14.72 -16.56
C LYS A 236 -0.37 15.73 -16.78
N SER A 237 -0.70 17.02 -16.81
CA SER A 237 0.27 18.11 -16.95
C SER A 237 1.35 18.08 -15.85
N THR A 238 0.97 17.74 -14.61
CA THR A 238 1.91 17.58 -13.49
C THR A 238 2.92 16.46 -13.74
N LEU A 239 2.46 15.31 -14.24
CA LEU A 239 3.33 14.17 -14.56
C LEU A 239 4.18 14.43 -15.82
N GLU A 240 3.60 15.05 -16.85
CA GLU A 240 4.30 15.46 -18.08
C GLU A 240 5.38 16.50 -17.81
N GLY A 241 5.11 17.49 -16.94
CA GLY A 241 6.11 18.46 -16.51
C GLY A 241 7.32 17.80 -15.84
N TRP A 242 7.08 16.75 -15.05
CA TRP A 242 8.16 15.94 -14.48
C TRP A 242 8.94 15.20 -15.57
N LEU A 243 8.27 14.54 -16.53
CA LEU A 243 8.92 13.86 -17.65
C LEU A 243 9.80 14.81 -18.47
N ASN A 244 9.30 16.01 -18.75
CA ASN A 244 10.04 17.01 -19.52
C ASN A 244 11.29 17.51 -18.77
N THR A 245 11.27 17.46 -17.44
CA THR A 245 12.38 17.93 -16.61
C THR A 245 13.42 16.83 -16.36
N PHE A 246 12.98 15.59 -16.17
CA PHE A 246 13.84 14.50 -15.66
C PHE A 246 13.86 13.24 -16.55
N GLY A 247 13.06 13.18 -17.60
CA GLY A 247 12.91 12.04 -18.49
C GLY A 247 14.05 11.91 -19.49
N LEU A 248 14.89 10.88 -19.33
CA LEU A 248 15.91 10.52 -20.33
C LEU A 248 15.33 9.73 -21.52
N THR A 249 14.15 9.15 -21.34
CA THR A 249 13.49 8.18 -22.24
C THR A 249 11.98 8.46 -22.38
N GLY A 250 11.63 9.75 -22.49
CA GLY A 250 10.23 10.21 -22.49
C GLY A 250 9.36 9.64 -23.62
N ASP A 251 9.96 9.13 -24.69
CA ASP A 251 9.27 8.49 -25.82
C ASP A 251 8.65 7.12 -25.48
N ARG A 252 9.03 6.53 -24.35
CA ARG A 252 8.53 5.22 -23.90
C ARG A 252 7.53 5.29 -22.75
N ILE A 253 7.24 6.49 -22.23
CA ILE A 253 6.25 6.71 -21.17
C ILE A 253 5.15 7.59 -21.75
N GLU A 254 3.94 7.09 -21.80
CA GLU A 254 2.77 7.84 -22.25
C GLU A 254 1.77 7.98 -21.12
N ILE A 255 1.25 9.20 -20.95
CA ILE A 255 0.25 9.52 -19.93
C ILE A 255 -1.09 9.74 -20.62
N LEU A 256 -2.04 8.87 -20.29
CA LEU A 256 -3.41 8.90 -20.78
C LEU A 256 -4.34 9.44 -19.69
N GLU A 257 -5.37 10.16 -20.11
CA GLU A 257 -6.44 10.57 -19.22
C GLU A 257 -7.65 9.66 -19.43
N THR A 258 -8.33 9.32 -18.34
CA THR A 258 -9.61 8.62 -18.36
C THR A 258 -10.68 9.46 -17.69
N GLU A 259 -11.84 9.59 -18.32
CA GLU A 259 -13.02 10.11 -17.66
C GLU A 259 -13.52 9.08 -16.67
N LEU A 260 -13.73 9.50 -15.43
CA LEU A 260 -14.21 8.61 -14.38
C LEU A 260 -15.71 8.42 -14.52
N ARG A 261 -16.16 7.17 -14.50
CA ARG A 261 -17.59 6.89 -14.30
C ARG A 261 -18.00 7.43 -12.94
N GLN A 262 -19.00 8.30 -12.92
CA GLN A 262 -19.56 8.80 -11.67
C GLN A 262 -20.16 7.63 -10.90
N LEU A 263 -19.89 7.57 -9.59
CA LEU A 263 -20.65 6.72 -8.70
C LEU A 263 -22.11 7.15 -8.79
N PRO A 264 -23.08 6.21 -8.86
CA PRO A 264 -24.48 6.58 -8.73
C PRO A 264 -24.64 7.40 -7.46
N ASN A 265 -25.28 8.56 -7.53
CA ASN A 265 -25.66 9.28 -6.33
C ASN A 265 -26.44 8.30 -5.45
N GLU A 266 -25.96 8.07 -4.23
CA GLU A 266 -26.79 7.40 -3.24
C GLU A 266 -28.08 8.21 -3.13
N PRO A 267 -29.27 7.57 -3.16
CA PRO A 267 -30.50 8.31 -2.94
C PRO A 267 -30.37 9.04 -1.62
N GLU A 268 -30.42 10.38 -1.66
CA GLU A 268 -30.56 11.20 -0.47
C GLU A 268 -31.71 10.61 0.35
N ASP A 269 -31.44 10.35 1.63
CA ASP A 269 -32.38 9.80 2.62
C ASP A 269 -33.83 10.19 2.28
N ALA A 270 -34.63 9.18 1.91
CA ALA A 270 -36.07 9.32 1.96
C ALA A 270 -36.42 9.73 3.39
N GLY A 271 -36.80 11.00 3.55
CA GLY A 271 -36.88 11.69 4.83
C GLY A 271 -37.49 10.83 5.93
N ALA A 272 -36.76 10.70 7.03
CA ALA A 272 -37.33 10.22 8.28
C ALA A 272 -38.56 11.10 8.63
N PRO A 273 -39.72 10.50 8.95
CA PRO A 273 -40.88 11.28 9.36
C PRO A 273 -40.55 12.00 10.68
N ALA A 274 -40.75 13.31 10.69
CA ALA A 274 -40.62 14.14 11.89
C ALA A 274 -41.66 13.71 12.96
N PRO A 275 -41.35 13.89 14.26
CA PRO A 275 -42.23 13.52 15.37
C PRO A 275 -43.54 14.33 15.40
#